data_AF-A0A6N2M1E8-F1
#
_entry.id   AF-A0A6N2M1E8-F1
#
_cell.length_a   1.000
_cell.length_b   1.000
_cell.length_c   1.000
_cell.angle_alpha   90.00
_cell.angle_beta   90.00
_cell.angle_gamma   90.00
#
_symmetry.space_group_name_H-M   'P 1'
#
loop_
_entity.id
_entity.type
_entity.pdbx_description
1 polymer ?
#
loop_
_entity_poly.entity_id
_entity_poly.type
_entity_poly.pdbx_seq_one_letter_code
_entity_poly.pdbx_strand_id
1 'polypeptide(L)'
;MALKEKGIAAEFLSSTQTSNVRNKIHEDLDSGKPSVRLLYVTPELIATPGFMSKLTKIHNRGLLSLIAIDEAHCISSWGHDFRPSYRKLSSLRNSLPDVPVLALTATAAPKVQKDVIESLCLQDPLVLKSSFNRRNIYYEVRYKDLLDDVYTDISSVLKSCGDVCAIVYCLERTTCDGLSAHLSKNGISSAAYHAGLNNKLRSSVLDDWISSKIQVVVATVAFGYDLLYNFKLS
;
A
#
# COMPACT_ATOMS: atom_id res chain seq x y z
N MET A 1 -5.06 -11.82 6.29
CA MET A 1 -5.13 -13.12 6.99
C MET A 1 -4.55 -13.02 8.39
N ALA A 2 -3.45 -12.28 8.57
CA ALA A 2 -2.80 -11.99 9.86
C ALA A 2 -3.73 -11.73 11.06
N LEU A 3 -4.70 -10.83 10.92
CA LEU A 3 -5.63 -10.48 12.01
C LEU A 3 -6.54 -11.64 12.39
N LYS A 4 -7.06 -12.37 11.40
CA LYS A 4 -7.94 -13.53 11.63
C LYS A 4 -7.17 -14.68 12.30
N GLU A 5 -5.91 -14.90 11.91
CA GLU A 5 -5.02 -15.88 12.55
C GLU A 5 -4.74 -15.55 14.02
N LYS A 6 -4.71 -14.24 14.35
CA LYS A 6 -4.62 -13.76 15.74
C LYS A 6 -5.96 -13.73 16.48
N GLY A 7 -7.03 -14.29 15.91
CA GLY A 7 -8.36 -14.33 16.52
C GLY A 7 -9.12 -12.99 16.50
N ILE A 8 -8.67 -12.01 15.71
CA ILE A 8 -9.33 -10.72 15.57
C ILE A 8 -10.34 -10.79 14.43
N ALA A 9 -11.61 -10.49 14.74
CA ALA A 9 -12.69 -10.44 13.76
C ALA A 9 -12.53 -9.24 12.82
N ALA A 10 -11.77 -9.42 11.73
CA ALA A 10 -11.49 -8.41 10.74
C ALA A 10 -11.98 -8.83 9.35
N GLU A 11 -12.66 -7.95 8.64
CA GLU A 11 -13.12 -8.18 7.28
C GLU A 11 -12.68 -7.04 6.35
N PHE A 12 -12.79 -7.26 5.04
CA PHE A 12 -12.60 -6.20 4.04
C PHE A 12 -13.74 -6.23 3.04
N LEU A 13 -14.05 -5.11 2.39
CA LEU A 13 -14.97 -5.03 1.26
C LEU A 13 -14.24 -4.47 0.05
N SER A 14 -14.10 -5.30 -0.99
CA SER A 14 -13.49 -4.90 -2.26
C SER A 14 -14.17 -5.59 -3.44
N SER A 15 -13.82 -5.18 -4.66
CA SER A 15 -14.31 -5.79 -5.90
C SER A 15 -13.76 -7.21 -6.14
N THR A 16 -12.74 -7.62 -5.41
CA THR A 16 -12.10 -8.95 -5.56
C THR A 16 -12.80 -10.05 -4.77
N GLN A 17 -13.72 -9.69 -3.86
CA GLN A 17 -14.48 -10.68 -3.09
C GLN A 17 -15.70 -11.22 -3.84
N THR A 18 -16.05 -12.47 -3.55
CA THR A 18 -17.27 -13.08 -4.06
C THR A 18 -18.52 -12.39 -3.50
N SER A 19 -19.61 -12.41 -4.26
CA SER A 19 -20.90 -11.86 -3.85
C SER A 19 -21.38 -12.44 -2.53
N ASN A 20 -21.22 -13.76 -2.33
CA ASN A 20 -21.62 -14.43 -1.08
C ASN A 20 -20.88 -13.89 0.15
N VAL A 21 -19.56 -13.63 0.04
CA VAL A 21 -18.78 -13.07 1.16
C VAL A 21 -19.21 -11.64 1.46
N ARG A 22 -19.37 -10.82 0.42
CA ARG A 22 -19.82 -9.43 0.57
C ARG A 22 -21.21 -9.35 1.21
N ASN A 23 -22.13 -10.21 0.82
CA ASN A 23 -23.49 -10.26 1.38
C ASN A 23 -23.46 -10.61 2.86
N LYS A 24 -22.67 -11.62 3.27
CA LYS A 24 -22.50 -11.96 4.70
C LYS A 24 -21.96 -10.81 5.53
N ILE A 25 -20.98 -10.05 5.01
CA ILE A 25 -20.46 -8.86 5.70
C ILE A 25 -21.57 -7.81 5.82
N HIS A 26 -22.34 -7.57 4.76
CA HIS A 26 -23.45 -6.61 4.81
C HIS A 26 -24.56 -7.03 5.79
N GLU A 27 -24.88 -8.32 5.87
CA GLU A 27 -25.83 -8.90 6.83
C GLU A 27 -25.33 -8.73 8.27
N ASP A 28 -24.05 -9.01 8.54
CA ASP A 28 -23.45 -8.81 9.87
C ASP A 28 -23.50 -7.33 10.30
N LEU A 29 -23.18 -6.39 9.39
CA LEU A 29 -23.26 -4.96 9.66
C LEU A 29 -24.71 -4.50 9.95
N ASP A 30 -25.70 -5.14 9.32
CA ASP A 30 -27.12 -4.82 9.50
C ASP A 30 -27.72 -5.51 10.75
N SER A 31 -27.11 -6.58 11.27
CA SER A 31 -27.62 -7.48 12.33
C SER A 31 -27.95 -6.86 13.70
N GLY A 32 -27.70 -5.56 13.91
CA GLY A 32 -27.86 -4.91 15.23
C GLY A 32 -26.59 -4.98 16.07
N LYS A 33 -25.89 -6.12 16.05
CA LYS A 33 -24.69 -6.38 16.85
C LYS A 33 -23.59 -7.01 15.99
N PRO A 34 -22.93 -6.21 15.12
CA PRO A 34 -21.91 -6.71 14.21
C PRO A 34 -20.79 -7.43 14.99
N SER A 35 -20.48 -8.64 14.54
CA SER A 35 -19.36 -9.42 15.06
C SER A 35 -18.03 -8.85 14.57
N VAL A 36 -18.01 -8.25 13.38
CA VAL A 36 -16.82 -7.57 12.82
C VAL A 36 -16.36 -6.44 13.74
N ARG A 37 -15.07 -6.48 14.11
CA ARG A 37 -14.40 -5.48 14.95
C ARG A 37 -13.58 -4.50 14.12
N LEU A 38 -13.11 -4.92 12.94
CA LEU A 38 -12.31 -4.10 12.03
C LEU A 38 -12.76 -4.36 10.59
N LEU A 39 -13.11 -3.29 9.86
CA LEU A 39 -13.57 -3.39 8.47
C LEU A 39 -12.69 -2.52 7.56
N TYR A 40 -11.96 -3.14 6.64
CA TYR A 40 -11.22 -2.44 5.60
C TYR A 40 -12.11 -2.13 4.40
N VAL A 41 -12.08 -0.89 3.95
CA VAL A 41 -12.85 -0.43 2.78
C VAL A 41 -12.02 0.52 1.94
N THR A 42 -12.34 0.62 0.66
CA THR A 42 -11.72 1.61 -0.21
C THR A 42 -12.40 2.98 -0.08
N PRO A 43 -11.69 4.09 -0.33
CA PRO A 43 -12.31 5.43 -0.31
C PRO A 43 -13.45 5.57 -1.32
N GLU A 44 -13.41 4.84 -2.44
CA GLU A 44 -14.51 4.82 -3.42
C GLU A 44 -15.79 4.23 -2.83
N LEU A 45 -15.69 3.17 -2.02
CA LEU A 45 -16.85 2.54 -1.39
C LEU A 45 -17.46 3.47 -0.35
N ILE A 46 -16.62 4.12 0.48
CA ILE A 46 -17.06 5.14 1.43
C ILE A 46 -17.83 6.26 0.73
N ALA A 47 -17.37 6.70 -0.45
CA ALA A 47 -18.04 7.76 -1.19
C ALA A 47 -19.43 7.37 -1.74
N THR A 48 -19.86 6.11 -1.60
CA THR A 48 -21.19 5.68 -2.06
C THR A 48 -22.27 6.01 -1.01
N PRO A 49 -23.44 6.55 -1.42
CA PRO A 49 -24.52 6.87 -0.48
C PRO A 49 -25.03 5.66 0.31
N GLY A 50 -25.08 4.48 -0.34
CA GLY A 50 -25.55 3.24 0.29
C GLY A 50 -24.64 2.80 1.44
N PHE A 51 -23.31 2.90 1.27
CA PHE A 51 -22.39 2.53 2.33
C PHE A 51 -22.35 3.58 3.44
N MET A 52 -22.43 4.87 3.11
CA MET A 52 -22.57 5.94 4.11
C MET A 52 -23.81 5.76 4.98
N SER A 53 -24.95 5.39 4.39
CA SER A 53 -26.18 5.12 5.17
C SER A 53 -25.97 3.97 6.17
N LYS A 54 -25.23 2.91 5.79
CA LYS A 54 -24.88 1.82 6.70
C LYS A 54 -23.97 2.30 7.83
N LEU A 55 -22.95 3.10 7.54
CA LEU A 55 -22.07 3.67 8.56
C LEU A 55 -22.84 4.54 9.55
N THR A 56 -23.73 5.41 9.07
CA THR A 56 -24.60 6.24 9.94
C THR A 56 -25.50 5.38 10.83
N LYS A 57 -26.05 4.25 10.33
CA LYS A 57 -26.82 3.32 11.18
C LYS A 57 -25.97 2.65 12.27
N ILE A 58 -24.72 2.27 11.96
CA ILE A 58 -23.79 1.71 12.95
C ILE A 58 -23.43 2.76 13.99
N HIS A 59 -23.15 3.98 13.55
CA HIS A 59 -22.84 5.13 14.39
C HIS A 59 -23.99 5.51 15.32
N ASN A 60 -25.21 5.62 14.82
CA ASN A 60 -26.41 5.91 15.63
C ASN A 60 -26.68 4.86 16.73
N ARG A 61 -26.13 3.64 16.58
CA ARG A 61 -26.19 2.58 17.59
C ARG A 61 -25.04 2.65 18.62
N GLY A 62 -24.13 3.60 18.49
CA GLY A 62 -22.93 3.72 19.34
C GLY A 62 -21.87 2.66 19.06
N LEU A 63 -21.89 2.03 17.89
CA LEU A 63 -21.02 0.88 17.57
C LEU A 63 -19.82 1.24 16.67
N LEU A 64 -19.73 2.49 16.20
CA LEU A 64 -18.60 2.96 15.40
C LEU A 64 -17.61 3.73 16.28
N SER A 65 -16.49 3.09 16.63
CA SER A 65 -15.55 3.64 17.62
C SER A 65 -14.44 4.51 17.04
N LEU A 66 -14.00 4.24 15.81
CA LEU A 66 -12.84 4.90 15.19
C LEU A 66 -12.90 4.77 13.68
N ILE A 67 -12.48 5.82 12.97
CA ILE A 67 -12.17 5.76 11.54
C ILE A 67 -10.66 5.92 11.38
N ALA A 68 -10.00 4.89 10.84
CA ALA A 68 -8.58 4.95 10.49
C ALA A 68 -8.43 5.14 8.97
N ILE A 69 -7.68 6.15 8.56
CA ILE A 69 -7.34 6.47 7.18
C ILE A 69 -5.86 6.16 7.00
N ASP A 70 -5.58 5.04 6.37
CA ASP A 70 -4.22 4.62 6.02
C ASP A 70 -3.75 5.31 4.73
N GLU A 71 -2.43 5.43 4.56
CA GLU A 71 -1.80 6.17 3.45
C GLU A 71 -2.39 7.57 3.21
N ALA A 72 -2.62 8.32 4.29
CA ALA A 72 -3.30 9.61 4.23
C ALA A 72 -2.63 10.62 3.28
N HIS A 73 -1.34 10.47 2.97
CA HIS A 73 -0.64 11.29 1.98
C HIS A 73 -1.29 11.25 0.58
N CYS A 74 -2.05 10.21 0.23
CA CYS A 74 -2.78 10.10 -1.04
C CYS A 74 -3.87 11.19 -1.22
N ILE A 75 -4.30 11.84 -0.14
CA ILE A 75 -5.26 12.95 -0.20
C ILE A 75 -4.67 14.17 -0.90
N SER A 76 -3.36 14.38 -0.72
CA SER A 76 -2.67 15.59 -1.13
C SER A 76 -2.23 15.49 -2.58
N SER A 77 -2.55 16.50 -3.39
CA SER A 77 -2.05 16.59 -4.77
C SER A 77 -0.55 16.88 -4.86
N TRP A 78 0.06 17.25 -3.72
CA TRP A 78 1.51 17.36 -3.55
C TRP A 78 2.15 16.05 -3.08
N GLY A 79 1.32 15.02 -2.83
CA GLY A 79 1.78 13.67 -2.57
C GLY A 79 2.22 12.98 -3.86
N HIS A 80 3.06 11.97 -3.72
CA HIS A 80 3.56 11.19 -4.85
C HIS A 80 2.51 10.21 -5.42
N ASP A 81 1.42 9.97 -4.70
CA ASP A 81 0.35 9.03 -5.07
C ASP A 81 -1.04 9.65 -4.82
N PHE A 82 -1.30 10.80 -5.47
CA PHE A 82 -2.57 11.51 -5.32
C PHE A 82 -3.74 10.68 -5.86
N ARG A 83 -4.74 10.46 -5.00
CA ARG A 83 -5.95 9.70 -5.34
C ARG A 83 -7.22 10.50 -5.00
N PRO A 84 -7.92 11.07 -6.00
CA PRO A 84 -9.06 11.98 -5.77
C PRO A 84 -10.18 11.45 -4.88
N SER A 85 -10.39 10.13 -4.82
CA SER A 85 -11.42 9.51 -3.97
C SER A 85 -11.18 9.77 -2.48
N TYR A 86 -9.93 9.93 -2.05
CA TYR A 86 -9.59 10.26 -0.67
C TYR A 86 -10.10 11.64 -0.23
N ARG A 87 -10.20 12.62 -1.13
CA ARG A 87 -10.75 13.96 -0.79
C ARG A 87 -12.25 13.91 -0.47
N LYS A 88 -12.96 12.88 -0.94
CA LYS A 88 -14.38 12.68 -0.61
C LYS A 88 -14.60 12.24 0.84
N LEU A 89 -13.53 11.81 1.53
CA LEU A 89 -13.59 11.41 2.94
C LEU A 89 -13.88 12.59 3.87
N SER A 90 -13.75 13.83 3.42
CA SER A 90 -14.22 15.02 4.15
C SER A 90 -15.69 14.91 4.57
N SER A 91 -16.53 14.28 3.73
CA SER A 91 -17.95 14.07 4.00
C SER A 91 -18.22 13.23 5.26
N LEU A 92 -17.26 12.39 5.68
CA LEU A 92 -17.37 11.62 6.93
C LEU A 92 -17.56 12.54 8.12
N ARG A 93 -16.94 13.73 8.13
CA ARG A 93 -17.10 14.69 9.24
C ARG A 93 -18.51 15.26 9.36
N ASN A 94 -19.20 15.41 8.24
CA ASN A 94 -20.57 15.89 8.24
C ASN A 94 -21.55 14.82 8.74
N SER A 95 -21.30 13.55 8.40
CA SER A 95 -22.20 12.43 8.75
C SER A 95 -21.88 11.76 10.08
N LEU A 96 -20.62 11.85 10.56
CA LEU A 96 -20.07 11.14 11.71
C LEU A 96 -19.20 12.09 12.56
N PRO A 97 -19.75 13.21 13.07
CA PRO A 97 -18.96 14.31 13.63
C PRO A 97 -18.20 13.95 14.92
N ASP A 98 -18.78 13.08 15.75
CA ASP A 98 -18.28 12.65 17.06
C ASP A 98 -17.34 11.43 16.98
N VAL A 99 -17.17 10.83 15.80
CA VAL A 99 -16.28 9.68 15.63
C VAL A 99 -14.82 10.16 15.49
N PRO A 100 -13.89 9.66 16.32
CA PRO A 100 -12.48 9.97 16.17
C PRO A 100 -11.94 9.53 14.80
N VAL A 101 -11.05 10.33 14.22
CA VAL A 101 -10.37 10.00 12.96
C VAL A 101 -8.87 9.95 13.21
N LEU A 102 -8.26 8.83 12.83
CA LEU A 102 -6.83 8.59 12.86
C LEU A 102 -6.31 8.57 11.42
N ALA A 103 -5.45 9.52 11.05
CA ALA A 103 -4.78 9.56 9.75
C ALA A 103 -3.34 9.05 9.91
N LEU A 104 -2.97 8.03 9.13
CA LEU A 104 -1.68 7.35 9.22
C LEU A 104 -0.93 7.50 7.90
N THR A 105 0.36 7.86 7.98
CA THR A 105 1.25 7.83 6.82
C THR A 105 2.71 7.86 7.23
N ALA A 106 3.57 7.21 6.44
CA ALA A 106 5.01 7.27 6.60
C ALA A 106 5.65 8.53 5.97
N THR A 107 4.99 9.14 4.97
CA THR A 107 5.58 10.19 4.12
C THR A 107 4.69 11.42 4.05
N ALA A 108 4.84 12.33 5.04
CA ALA A 108 4.13 13.60 5.07
C ALA A 108 5.10 14.77 5.29
N ALA A 109 5.59 15.36 4.20
CA ALA A 109 6.24 16.67 4.26
C ALA A 109 5.25 17.73 4.83
N PRO A 110 5.73 18.83 5.42
CA PRO A 110 4.85 19.80 6.11
C PRO A 110 3.64 20.28 5.27
N LYS A 111 3.83 20.46 3.96
CA LYS A 111 2.75 20.84 3.03
C LYS A 111 1.71 19.74 2.84
N VAL A 112 2.15 18.49 2.71
CA VAL A 112 1.29 17.30 2.62
C VAL A 112 0.52 17.12 3.93
N GLN A 113 1.18 17.26 5.08
CA GLN A 113 0.55 17.17 6.40
C GLN A 113 -0.59 18.20 6.53
N LYS A 114 -0.35 19.45 6.12
CA LYS A 114 -1.35 20.51 6.16
C LYS A 114 -2.54 20.19 5.24
N ASP A 115 -2.28 19.78 4.00
CA ASP A 115 -3.33 19.43 3.03
C ASP A 115 -4.19 18.24 3.52
N VAL A 116 -3.58 17.24 4.17
CA VAL A 116 -4.30 16.13 4.81
C VAL A 116 -5.23 16.61 5.92
N ILE A 117 -4.73 17.45 6.83
CA ILE A 117 -5.50 17.99 7.96
C ILE A 117 -6.70 18.80 7.45
N GLU A 118 -6.48 19.69 6.48
CA GLU A 118 -7.50 20.54 5.88
C GLU A 118 -8.53 19.71 5.11
N SER A 119 -8.07 18.80 4.24
CA SER A 119 -8.96 17.97 3.42
C SER A 119 -9.81 17.00 4.23
N LEU A 120 -9.34 16.52 5.38
CA LEU A 120 -10.12 15.67 6.29
C LEU A 120 -10.93 16.46 7.33
N CYS A 121 -10.86 17.80 7.27
CA CYS A 121 -11.48 18.72 8.23
C CYS A 121 -11.17 18.35 9.69
N LEU A 122 -9.92 17.93 9.98
CA LEU A 122 -9.52 17.57 11.33
C LEU A 122 -9.44 18.83 12.21
N GLN A 123 -10.21 18.85 13.30
CA GLN A 123 -10.20 19.94 14.27
C GLN A 123 -9.12 19.67 15.31
N ASP A 124 -8.15 20.58 15.43
CA ASP A 124 -7.03 20.53 16.39
C ASP A 124 -6.43 19.12 16.61
N PRO A 125 -5.93 18.45 15.56
CA PRO A 125 -5.46 17.07 15.69
C PRO A 125 -4.14 16.99 16.46
N LEU A 126 -4.00 15.98 17.31
CA LEU A 126 -2.70 15.58 17.86
C LEU A 126 -1.81 15.06 16.72
N VAL A 127 -0.75 15.81 16.39
CA VAL A 127 0.22 15.42 15.36
C VAL A 127 1.43 14.75 15.98
N LEU A 128 1.53 13.44 15.80
CA LEU A 128 2.69 12.63 16.23
C LEU A 128 3.63 12.40 15.04
N LYS A 129 4.90 12.81 15.20
CA LYS A 129 5.94 12.66 14.18
C LYS A 129 7.12 11.87 14.72
N SER A 130 7.54 10.86 13.97
CA SER A 130 8.81 10.17 14.18
C SER A 130 9.84 10.64 13.16
N SER A 131 11.12 10.41 13.44
CA SER A 131 12.19 10.74 12.50
C SER A 131 12.09 9.87 11.25
N PHE A 132 12.24 10.49 10.09
CA PHE A 132 12.37 9.78 8.81
C PHE A 132 13.75 9.10 8.67
N ASN A 133 14.74 9.52 9.46
CA ASN A 133 16.12 9.07 9.29
C ASN A 133 16.27 7.57 9.59
N ARG A 134 16.69 6.81 8.58
CA ARG A 134 17.09 5.41 8.72
C ARG A 134 18.60 5.33 8.67
N ARG A 135 19.23 5.36 9.86
CA ARG A 135 20.70 5.32 10.02
C ARG A 135 21.37 4.08 9.42
N ASN A 136 20.58 3.03 9.15
CA ASN A 136 21.02 1.80 8.50
C ASN A 136 20.91 1.84 6.97
N ILE A 137 20.53 2.97 6.36
CA ILE A 137 20.48 3.14 4.90
C ILE A 137 21.65 4.02 4.47
N TYR A 138 22.46 3.47 3.56
CA TYR A 138 23.51 4.19 2.86
C TYR A 138 22.96 4.71 1.51
N TYR A 139 23.24 5.98 1.21
CA TYR A 139 22.81 6.63 -0.03
C TYR A 139 24.03 6.89 -0.92
N GLU A 140 23.95 6.46 -2.18
CA GLU A 140 24.97 6.71 -3.20
C GLU A 140 24.29 7.19 -4.49
N VAL A 141 24.92 8.12 -5.20
CA VAL A 141 24.47 8.62 -6.50
C VAL A 141 25.58 8.41 -7.51
N ARG A 142 25.29 7.68 -8.58
CA ARG A 142 26.17 7.50 -9.74
C ARG A 142 25.54 8.13 -10.97
N TYR A 143 26.35 8.79 -11.78
CA TYR A 143 25.88 9.44 -13.01
C TYR A 143 25.91 8.44 -14.16
N LYS A 144 24.73 8.18 -14.75
CA LYS A 144 24.56 7.23 -15.85
C LYS A 144 25.48 7.54 -17.04
N ASP A 145 25.68 8.82 -17.36
CA ASP A 145 26.47 9.27 -18.52
C ASP A 145 27.98 9.04 -18.35
N LEU A 146 28.44 8.71 -17.13
CA LEU A 146 29.83 8.36 -16.84
C LEU A 146 30.07 6.84 -16.87
N LEU A 147 29.03 6.04 -17.13
CA LEU A 147 29.13 4.59 -17.19
C LEU A 147 29.26 4.12 -18.64
N ASP A 148 30.23 3.26 -18.92
CA ASP A 148 30.38 2.65 -20.25
C ASP A 148 29.20 1.73 -20.58
N ASP A 149 28.79 0.90 -19.62
CA ASP A 149 27.60 0.05 -19.70
C ASP A 149 26.89 -0.08 -18.35
N VAL A 150 25.63 0.34 -18.33
CA VAL A 150 24.81 0.39 -17.10
C VAL A 150 24.49 -1.02 -16.59
N TYR A 151 24.26 -1.98 -17.48
CA TYR A 151 23.87 -3.34 -17.08
C TYR A 151 25.05 -4.09 -16.43
N THR A 152 26.26 -3.87 -16.95
CA THR A 152 27.49 -4.39 -16.37
C THR A 152 27.79 -3.73 -15.02
N ASP A 153 27.62 -2.42 -14.87
CA ASP A 153 27.82 -1.74 -13.57
C ASP A 153 26.86 -2.30 -12.51
N ILE A 154 25.56 -2.41 -12.82
CA ILE A 154 24.56 -3.00 -11.91
C ILE A 154 24.94 -4.44 -11.53
N SER A 155 25.35 -5.25 -12.52
CA SER A 155 25.79 -6.63 -12.27
C SER A 155 27.00 -6.70 -11.34
N SER A 156 27.96 -5.79 -11.51
CA SER A 156 29.16 -5.69 -10.68
C SER A 156 28.82 -5.32 -9.23
N VAL A 157 27.94 -4.33 -9.04
CA VAL A 157 27.44 -3.94 -7.72
C VAL A 157 26.70 -5.08 -7.02
N LEU A 158 25.81 -5.77 -7.73
CA LEU A 158 25.06 -6.89 -7.15
C LEU A 158 25.99 -8.03 -6.73
N LYS A 159 27.02 -8.33 -7.53
CA LYS A 159 28.02 -9.35 -7.19
C LYS A 159 28.89 -8.95 -6.00
N SER A 160 29.27 -7.67 -5.88
CA SER A 160 30.09 -7.21 -4.75
C SER A 160 29.33 -7.21 -3.42
N CYS A 161 28.00 -7.12 -3.46
CA CYS A 161 27.14 -7.24 -2.28
C CYS A 161 26.99 -8.69 -1.76
N GLY A 162 27.42 -9.71 -2.52
CA GLY A 162 27.29 -11.12 -2.15
C GLY A 162 25.84 -11.64 -2.25
N ASP A 163 25.53 -12.67 -1.47
CA ASP A 163 24.22 -13.35 -1.49
C ASP A 163 23.15 -12.56 -0.69
N VAL A 164 22.81 -11.36 -1.19
CA VAL A 164 21.75 -10.51 -0.61
C VAL A 164 20.56 -10.39 -1.55
N CYS A 165 19.35 -10.29 -0.98
CA CYS A 165 18.16 -9.96 -1.75
C CYS A 165 18.18 -8.48 -2.16
N ALA A 166 17.93 -8.21 -3.44
CA ALA A 166 17.93 -6.86 -3.98
C ALA A 166 16.69 -6.57 -4.84
N ILE A 167 16.36 -5.29 -4.94
CA ILE A 167 15.34 -4.77 -5.86
C ILE A 167 16.01 -3.72 -6.74
N VAL A 168 15.86 -3.85 -8.06
CA VAL A 168 16.30 -2.84 -9.02
C VAL A 168 15.06 -2.22 -9.65
N TYR A 169 14.81 -0.95 -9.38
CA TYR A 169 13.68 -0.23 -9.96
C TYR A 169 14.02 0.34 -11.35
N CYS A 170 13.15 0.06 -12.33
CA CYS A 170 13.23 0.59 -13.68
C CYS A 170 11.96 1.38 -14.03
N LEU A 171 12.09 2.32 -14.96
CA LEU A 171 10.96 3.11 -15.45
C LEU A 171 10.07 2.33 -16.42
N GLU A 172 10.68 1.65 -17.39
CA GLU A 172 9.98 0.93 -18.46
C GLU A 172 9.96 -0.58 -18.24
N ARG A 173 8.90 -1.23 -18.73
CA ARG A 173 8.70 -2.69 -18.63
C ARG A 173 9.78 -3.45 -19.42
N THR A 174 10.06 -2.98 -20.63
CA THR A 174 11.10 -3.49 -21.53
C THR A 174 12.48 -3.47 -20.87
N THR A 175 12.78 -2.42 -20.08
CA THR A 175 14.03 -2.36 -19.30
C THR A 175 14.05 -3.43 -18.21
N CYS A 176 12.93 -3.68 -17.52
CA CYS A 176 12.87 -4.75 -16.52
C CYS A 176 13.20 -6.12 -17.13
N ASP A 177 12.56 -6.44 -18.26
CA ASP A 177 12.77 -7.70 -18.97
C ASP A 177 14.22 -7.83 -19.46
N GLY A 178 14.74 -6.78 -20.11
CA GLY A 178 16.10 -6.77 -20.66
C GLY A 178 17.19 -6.87 -19.60
N LEU A 179 17.05 -6.13 -18.50
CA LEU A 179 18.02 -6.18 -17.40
C LEU A 179 17.95 -7.52 -16.66
N SER A 180 16.76 -8.06 -16.39
CA SER A 180 16.64 -9.38 -15.76
C SER A 180 17.28 -10.48 -16.63
N ALA A 181 17.05 -10.45 -17.95
CA ALA A 181 17.72 -11.38 -18.86
C ALA A 181 19.26 -11.24 -18.83
N HIS A 182 19.76 -10.00 -18.78
CA HIS A 182 21.20 -9.73 -18.66
C HIS A 182 21.78 -10.26 -17.34
N LEU A 183 21.12 -10.01 -16.21
CA LEU A 183 21.55 -10.49 -14.89
C LEU A 183 21.59 -12.02 -14.84
N SER A 184 20.54 -12.68 -15.31
CA SER A 184 20.46 -14.15 -15.37
C SER A 184 21.55 -14.76 -16.25
N LYS A 185 21.87 -14.14 -17.39
CA LYS A 185 22.99 -14.56 -18.26
C LYS A 185 24.35 -14.44 -17.55
N ASN A 186 24.47 -13.51 -16.60
CA ASN A 186 25.69 -13.27 -15.82
C ASN A 186 25.74 -14.04 -14.48
N GLY A 187 24.84 -15.01 -14.29
CA GLY A 187 24.81 -15.90 -13.12
C GLY A 187 24.09 -15.34 -11.90
N ILE A 188 23.34 -14.23 -12.03
CA ILE A 188 22.57 -13.65 -10.93
C ILE A 188 21.12 -14.12 -11.04
N SER A 189 20.61 -14.78 -10.00
CA SER A 189 19.21 -15.24 -9.95
C SER A 189 18.26 -14.03 -9.93
N SER A 190 17.57 -13.76 -11.03
CA SER A 190 16.72 -12.57 -11.16
C SER A 190 15.41 -12.84 -11.90
N ALA A 191 14.41 -12.00 -11.62
CA ALA A 191 13.15 -11.97 -12.37
C ALA A 191 12.62 -10.55 -12.56
N ALA A 192 11.98 -10.31 -13.71
CA ALA A 192 11.28 -9.06 -13.98
C ALA A 192 9.92 -9.00 -13.25
N TYR A 193 9.49 -7.81 -12.85
CA TYR A 193 8.18 -7.57 -12.25
C TYR A 193 7.55 -6.26 -12.72
N HIS A 194 6.44 -6.35 -13.45
CA HIS A 194 5.70 -5.18 -13.89
C HIS A 194 4.23 -5.53 -14.18
N ALA A 195 3.39 -4.50 -14.34
CA ALA A 195 1.96 -4.63 -14.62
C ALA A 195 1.61 -5.30 -15.97
N GLY A 196 2.60 -5.65 -16.79
CA GLY A 196 2.41 -6.44 -18.01
C GLY A 196 2.35 -7.94 -17.75
N LEU A 197 2.86 -8.40 -16.61
CA LEU A 197 2.81 -9.80 -16.21
C LEU A 197 1.42 -10.17 -15.69
N ASN A 198 0.99 -11.40 -15.96
CA ASN A 198 -0.24 -11.92 -15.39
C ASN A 198 -0.12 -12.12 -13.87
N ASN A 199 -1.27 -12.17 -13.18
CA ASN A 199 -1.30 -12.26 -11.71
C ASN A 199 -0.59 -13.49 -11.16
N LYS A 200 -0.71 -14.65 -11.82
CA LYS A 200 -0.06 -15.89 -11.36
C LYS A 200 1.46 -15.75 -11.35
N LEU A 201 2.01 -15.18 -12.41
CA LEU A 201 3.45 -14.97 -12.54
C LEU A 201 3.95 -13.92 -11.54
N ARG A 202 3.21 -12.81 -11.36
CA ARG A 202 3.52 -11.82 -10.33
C ARG A 202 3.58 -12.44 -8.93
N SER A 203 2.57 -13.22 -8.55
CA SER A 203 2.57 -13.93 -7.27
C SER A 203 3.77 -14.88 -7.13
N SER A 204 4.06 -15.69 -8.15
CA SER A 204 5.21 -16.61 -8.12
C SER A 204 6.54 -15.87 -7.93
N VAL A 205 6.77 -14.79 -8.68
CA VAL A 205 8.01 -14.00 -8.56
C VAL A 205 8.15 -13.40 -7.17
N LEU A 206 7.05 -12.89 -6.60
CA LEU A 206 7.05 -12.35 -5.25
C LEU A 206 7.35 -13.44 -4.20
N ASP A 207 6.68 -14.58 -4.28
CA ASP A 207 6.86 -15.69 -3.35
C ASP A 207 8.29 -16.26 -3.42
N ASP A 208 8.82 -16.40 -4.63
CA ASP A 208 10.18 -16.90 -4.87
C ASP A 208 11.24 -15.90 -4.39
N TRP A 209 10.98 -14.59 -4.46
CA TRP A 209 11.87 -13.58 -3.88
C TRP A 209 11.80 -13.53 -2.35
N ILE A 210 10.59 -13.58 -1.76
CA ILE A 210 10.42 -13.62 -0.29
C ILE A 210 11.08 -14.87 0.31
N SER A 211 10.99 -16.00 -0.39
CA SER A 211 11.64 -17.26 0.02
C SER A 211 13.12 -17.35 -0.36
N SER A 212 13.73 -16.26 -0.86
CA SER A 212 15.14 -16.18 -1.26
C SER A 212 15.57 -17.17 -2.35
N LYS A 213 14.64 -17.72 -3.13
CA LYS A 213 14.95 -18.51 -4.34
C LYS A 213 15.41 -17.61 -5.50
N ILE A 214 14.81 -16.43 -5.59
CA ILE A 214 15.22 -15.35 -6.48
C ILE A 214 15.95 -14.30 -5.66
N GLN A 215 17.15 -13.95 -6.09
CA GLN A 215 17.99 -12.98 -5.40
C GLN A 215 17.54 -11.55 -5.73
N VAL A 216 17.28 -11.27 -7.02
CA VAL A 216 17.04 -9.91 -7.51
C VAL A 216 15.70 -9.79 -8.22
N VAL A 217 14.85 -8.88 -7.77
CA VAL A 217 13.68 -8.47 -8.57
C VAL A 217 14.01 -7.20 -9.34
N VAL A 218 13.83 -7.23 -10.66
CA VAL A 218 13.92 -6.04 -11.52
C VAL A 218 12.51 -5.55 -11.80
N ALA A 219 12.12 -4.42 -11.21
CA ALA A 219 10.71 -4.05 -11.10
C ALA A 219 10.40 -2.63 -11.57
N THR A 220 9.17 -2.40 -12.02
CA THR A 220 8.59 -1.05 -11.98
C THR A 220 7.97 -0.77 -10.60
N VAL A 221 7.45 0.44 -10.41
CA VAL A 221 6.72 0.84 -9.18
C VAL A 221 5.58 -0.11 -8.79
N ALA A 222 5.07 -0.90 -9.75
CA ALA A 222 4.04 -1.92 -9.50
C ALA A 222 4.43 -2.94 -8.40
N PHE A 223 5.72 -3.26 -8.28
CA PHE A 223 6.19 -4.19 -7.25
C PHE A 223 6.05 -3.63 -5.83
N GLY A 224 6.30 -2.33 -5.63
CA GLY A 224 6.20 -1.70 -4.31
C GLY A 224 4.79 -1.79 -3.72
N TYR A 225 3.77 -1.59 -4.56
CA TYR A 225 2.37 -1.76 -4.16
C TYR A 225 2.08 -3.20 -3.71
N ASP A 226 2.42 -4.19 -4.54
CA ASP A 226 2.11 -5.60 -4.27
C ASP A 226 2.90 -6.15 -3.07
N LEU A 227 4.13 -5.65 -2.83
CA LEU A 227 4.92 -5.93 -1.64
C LEU A 227 4.20 -5.43 -0.38
N LEU A 228 3.75 -4.16 -0.38
CA LEU A 228 3.01 -3.57 0.75
C LEU A 228 1.67 -4.29 1.01
N TYR A 229 0.94 -4.68 -0.04
CA TYR A 229 -0.31 -5.43 0.11
C TYR A 229 -0.09 -6.81 0.74
N ASN A 230 0.97 -7.52 0.37
CA ASN A 230 1.27 -8.82 0.97
C ASN A 230 1.69 -8.67 2.44
N PHE A 231 2.55 -7.72 2.78
CA PHE A 231 2.93 -7.46 4.18
C PHE A 231 1.82 -6.90 5.07
N LYS A 232 0.82 -6.21 4.51
CA LYS A 232 -0.37 -5.79 5.27
C LYS A 232 -1.36 -6.94 5.50
N LEU A 233 -1.23 -8.05 4.77
CA LEU A 233 -2.16 -9.18 4.81
C LEU A 233 -1.56 -10.44 5.48
N SER A 234 -0.24 -10.57 5.56
CA SER A 234 0.50 -11.55 6.37
C SER A 234 0.79 -11.07 7.78
#